data_AF-A0A453KU85-F1
#
_entry.id   AF-A0A453KU85-F1
#
_cell.length_a   1.000
_cell.length_b   1.000
_cell.length_c   1.000
_cell.angle_alpha   90.00
_cell.angle_beta   90.00
_cell.angle_gamma   90.00
#
_symmetry.space_group_name_H-M   'P 1'
#
loop_
_entity.id
_entity.type
_entity.pdbx_description
1 polymer ?
#
loop_
_entity_poly.entity_id
_entity_poly.type
_entity_poly.pdbx_seq_one_letter_code
_entity_poly.pdbx_strand_id
1 'polypeptide(L)'
;DILLMALFSVTMKAWIIITLWFLLAPIARKYEVGPLYILATGFLIILLNLGRRQQGDVSAYSIFNEDFREIPGTFNAERIDRDLRAGQL
;
A
#
# COMPACT_ATOMS: atom_id res chain seq x y z
N ASP A 1 -10.11 -27.95 10.28
CA ASP A 1 -10.94 -27.55 9.11
C ASP A 1 -10.50 -26.25 8.44
N ILE A 2 -10.28 -25.15 9.19
CA ILE A 2 -9.93 -23.83 8.62
C ILE A 2 -8.62 -23.84 7.80
N LEU A 3 -7.58 -24.55 8.29
CA LEU A 3 -6.30 -24.67 7.57
C LEU A 3 -6.43 -25.41 6.24
N LEU A 4 -7.22 -26.49 6.22
CA LEU A 4 -7.49 -27.24 4.99
C LEU A 4 -8.27 -26.39 3.99
N MET A 5 -9.29 -25.64 4.46
CA MET A 5 -10.04 -24.71 3.62
C MET A 5 -9.16 -23.61 3.02
N ALA A 6 -8.24 -23.04 3.79
CA ALA A 6 -7.27 -22.06 3.29
C ALA A 6 -6.28 -22.66 2.29
N LEU A 7 -5.85 -23.90 2.51
CA LEU A 7 -4.96 -24.60 1.58
C LEU A 7 -5.62 -24.83 0.21
N PHE A 8 -6.89 -25.24 0.22
CA PHE A 8 -7.67 -25.49 -1.01
C PHE A 8 -8.20 -24.22 -1.68
N SER A 9 -8.33 -23.09 -0.97
CA SER A 9 -8.78 -21.82 -1.56
C SER A 9 -7.71 -21.11 -2.40
N VAL A 10 -6.44 -21.50 -2.23
CA VAL A 10 -5.30 -20.91 -2.95
C VAL A 10 -5.13 -21.57 -4.32
N THR A 11 -5.01 -20.76 -5.37
CA THR A 11 -4.85 -21.24 -6.74
C THR A 11 -3.54 -22.01 -6.95
N MET A 12 -3.53 -22.96 -7.90
CA MET A 12 -2.33 -23.76 -8.23
C MET A 12 -1.11 -22.88 -8.58
N LYS A 13 -1.33 -21.74 -9.25
CA LYS A 13 -0.26 -20.79 -9.59
C LYS A 13 0.38 -20.19 -8.34
N ALA A 14 -0.42 -19.83 -7.34
CA ALA A 14 0.07 -19.27 -6.09
C ALA A 14 0.88 -20.30 -5.29
N TRP A 15 0.45 -21.58 -5.28
CA TRP A 15 1.24 -22.66 -4.68
C TRP A 15 2.62 -22.81 -5.33
N ILE A 16 2.70 -22.80 -6.66
CA ILE A 16 3.98 -22.86 -7.38
C ILE A 16 4.90 -21.70 -6.97
N ILE A 17 4.36 -20.48 -6.90
CA ILE A 17 5.13 -19.28 -6.51
C ILE A 17 5.63 -19.40 -5.06
N ILE A 18 4.77 -19.83 -4.13
CA ILE A 18 5.15 -20.00 -2.71
C ILE A 18 6.24 -21.06 -2.58
N THR A 19 6.08 -22.22 -3.20
CA THR A 19 7.08 -23.29 -3.17
C THR A 19 8.41 -22.83 -3.78
N LEU A 20 8.37 -22.13 -4.91
CA LEU A 20 9.55 -21.56 -5.55
C LEU A 20 10.26 -20.56 -4.62
N TRP A 21 9.50 -19.66 -3.99
CA TRP A 21 10.03 -18.70 -3.02
C TRP A 21 10.75 -19.39 -1.84
N PHE A 22 10.22 -20.49 -1.32
CA PHE A 22 10.90 -21.26 -0.28
C PHE A 22 12.17 -21.95 -0.77
N LEU A 23 12.22 -22.41 -2.03
CA LEU A 23 13.42 -23.01 -2.63
C LEU A 23 14.55 -21.99 -2.85
N LEU A 24 14.24 -20.72 -3.11
CA LEU A 24 15.23 -19.66 -3.24
C LEU A 24 15.82 -19.19 -1.90
N ALA A 25 15.09 -19.35 -0.79
CA ALA A 25 15.55 -18.94 0.54
C ALA A 25 16.90 -19.56 0.98
N PRO A 26 17.16 -20.89 0.86
CA PRO A 26 18.46 -21.47 1.20
C PRO A 26 19.58 -21.00 0.28
N ILE A 27 19.27 -20.68 -0.98
CA ILE A 27 20.24 -20.12 -1.93
C ILE A 27 20.67 -18.72 -1.44
N ALA A 28 19.73 -17.86 -1.07
CA ALA A 28 20.03 -16.54 -0.52
C ALA A 28 20.83 -16.60 0.78
N ARG A 29 20.55 -17.60 1.63
CA ARG A 29 21.33 -17.86 2.85
C ARG A 29 22.77 -18.26 2.54
N LYS A 30 23.00 -19.10 1.53
CA LYS A 30 24.34 -19.53 1.11
C LYS A 30 25.23 -18.37 0.64
N TYR A 31 24.64 -17.39 -0.03
CA TYR A 31 25.36 -16.19 -0.49
C TYR A 31 25.38 -15.06 0.55
N GLU A 32 24.94 -15.30 1.79
CA GLU A 32 24.83 -14.31 2.88
C GLU A 32 23.91 -13.10 2.58
N VAL A 33 23.17 -13.14 1.46
CA VAL A 33 22.21 -12.11 1.04
C VAL A 33 20.79 -12.36 1.57
N GLY A 34 20.65 -13.14 2.64
CA GLY A 34 19.36 -13.46 3.26
C GLY A 34 18.50 -12.22 3.59
N PRO A 35 19.05 -11.18 4.24
CA PRO A 35 18.30 -9.95 4.49
C PRO A 35 17.87 -9.24 3.20
N LEU A 36 18.73 -9.20 2.18
CA LEU A 36 18.39 -8.58 0.88
C LEU A 36 17.27 -9.34 0.17
N TYR A 37 17.24 -10.67 0.27
CA TYR A 37 16.17 -11.49 -0.27
C TYR A 37 14.81 -11.14 0.34
N ILE A 38 14.74 -11.02 1.67
CA ILE A 38 13.51 -10.63 2.36
C ILE A 38 13.11 -9.20 2.00
N LEU A 39 14.06 -8.25 2.02
CA LEU A 39 13.80 -6.86 1.65
C LEU A 39 13.26 -6.74 0.22
N ALA A 40 13.94 -7.36 -0.75
CA ALA A 40 13.52 -7.34 -2.14
C ALA A 40 12.13 -7.95 -2.33
N THR A 41 11.84 -9.07 -1.67
CA THR A 41 10.50 -9.68 -1.73
C THR A 41 9.43 -8.79 -1.13
N GLY A 42 9.70 -8.11 -0.01
CA GLY A 42 8.80 -7.14 0.60
C GLY A 42 8.52 -5.94 -0.31
N PHE A 43 9.56 -5.33 -0.89
CA PHE A 43 9.40 -4.23 -1.86
C PHE A 43 8.63 -4.68 -3.09
N LEU A 44 8.92 -5.87 -3.63
CA LEU A 44 8.20 -6.39 -4.78
C LEU A 44 6.71 -6.57 -4.47
N ILE A 45 6.35 -7.10 -3.30
CA ILE A 45 4.95 -7.22 -2.87
C ILE A 45 4.29 -5.84 -2.81
N ILE A 46 4.94 -4.84 -2.21
CA ILE A 46 4.42 -3.47 -2.12
C ILE A 46 4.19 -2.88 -3.52
N LEU A 47 5.16 -3.02 -4.43
CA LEU A 47 5.08 -2.49 -5.78
C LEU A 47 4.01 -3.19 -6.62
N LEU A 48 3.88 -4.51 -6.50
CA LEU A 48 2.85 -5.29 -7.20
C LEU A 48 1.44 -5.04 -6.63
N ASN A 49 1.35 -4.68 -5.35
CA ASN A 49 0.10 -4.27 -4.70
C ASN A 49 -0.13 -2.75 -4.74
N LEU A 50 0.73 -2.01 -5.45
CA LEU A 50 0.53 -0.57 -5.60
C LEU A 50 -0.72 -0.37 -6.44
N GLY A 51 -1.80 0.08 -5.79
CA GLY A 51 -3.08 0.34 -6.44
C GLY A 51 -2.92 1.36 -7.57
N ARG A 52 -3.65 1.15 -8.66
CA ARG A 52 -3.81 2.18 -9.68
C ARG A 52 -4.79 3.22 -9.15
N ARG A 53 -4.34 4.48 -9.03
CA ARG A 53 -5.23 5.60 -8.74
C ARG A 53 -6.27 5.73 -9.85
N GLN A 54 -7.54 5.85 -9.49
CA GLN A 54 -8.60 6.11 -10.45
C GLN A 54 -8.54 7.59 -10.86
N GLN A 55 -8.89 7.90 -12.11
CA GLN A 55 -8.99 9.29 -12.57
C GLN A 55 -10.03 10.02 -11.70
N GLY A 56 -9.56 10.93 -10.84
CA GLY A 56 -10.38 11.64 -9.85
C GLY A 56 -9.93 11.45 -8.39
N ASP A 57 -8.98 10.55 -8.10
CA ASP A 57 -8.44 10.39 -6.75
C ASP A 57 -7.60 11.60 -6.33
N VAL A 58 -8.12 12.34 -5.35
CA VAL A 58 -7.48 13.48 -4.70
C VAL A 58 -6.12 13.03 -4.15
N SER A 59 -5.04 13.62 -4.65
CA SER A 59 -3.70 13.40 -4.16
C SER A 59 -3.50 14.05 -2.78
N ALA A 60 -2.60 13.48 -1.98
CA ALA A 60 -2.24 14.01 -0.66
C ALA A 60 -1.52 15.36 -0.71
N TYR A 61 -1.01 15.75 -1.88
CA TYR A 61 -0.34 17.03 -2.10
C TYR A 61 -1.26 17.88 -2.97
N SER A 62 -1.85 18.91 -2.38
CA SER A 62 -2.81 19.81 -3.04
C SER A 62 -2.31 20.37 -4.39
N ILE A 63 -0.99 20.49 -4.58
CA ILE A 63 -0.33 20.89 -5.84
C ILE A 63 -0.71 20.02 -7.04
N PHE A 64 -1.03 18.73 -6.83
CA PHE A 64 -1.39 17.80 -7.91
C PHE A 64 -2.91 17.60 -8.08
N ASN A 65 -3.75 18.38 -7.37
CA ASN A 65 -5.22 18.33 -7.51
C ASN A 65 -5.71 19.50 -8.37
N GLU A 66 -6.69 19.26 -9.25
CA GLU A 66 -7.41 20.34 -9.94
C GLU A 66 -8.04 21.28 -8.89
N ASP A 67 -7.78 22.58 -9.02
CA ASP A 67 -8.15 23.66 -8.10
C ASP A 67 -7.46 23.66 -6.71
N PHE A 68 -6.30 23.03 -6.53
CA PHE A 68 -5.59 23.00 -5.22
C PHE A 68 -6.44 22.48 -4.05
N ARG A 69 -7.43 21.62 -4.34
CA ARG A 69 -8.36 21.14 -3.31
C ARG A 69 -7.62 20.26 -2.32
N GLU A 70 -7.56 20.72 -1.07
CA GLU A 70 -7.09 19.94 0.06
C GLU A 70 -8.10 18.82 0.38
N ILE A 71 -7.62 17.72 0.95
CA ILE A 71 -8.47 16.59 1.33
C ILE A 71 -9.50 17.09 2.38
N PRO A 72 -10.82 16.90 2.17
CA PRO A 72 -11.83 17.31 3.14
C PRO A 72 -11.60 16.62 4.48
N GLY A 73 -11.36 17.40 5.53
CA GLY A 73 -10.98 16.91 6.87
C GLY A 73 -9.61 17.37 7.35
N THR A 74 -8.81 18.04 6.51
CA THR A 74 -7.61 18.76 6.96
C THR A 74 -7.97 20.15 7.51
N PHE A 75 -7.27 20.57 8.57
CA PHE A 75 -7.56 21.77 9.35
C PHE A 75 -7.38 23.04 8.50
N ASN A 76 -8.47 23.53 7.93
CA ASN A 76 -8.47 24.73 7.11
C ASN A 76 -8.60 25.98 7.98
N ALA A 77 -7.47 26.64 8.27
CA ALA A 77 -7.39 27.82 9.13
C ALA A 77 -8.21 29.01 8.58
N GLU A 78 -8.38 29.11 7.26
CA GLU A 78 -9.19 30.17 6.64
C GLU A 78 -10.69 29.97 6.87
N ARG A 79 -11.15 28.72 6.98
CA ARG A 79 -12.54 28.40 7.31
C ARG A 79 -12.84 28.78 8.76
N ILE A 80 -11.93 28.50 9.68
CA ILE A 80 -12.07 28.92 11.09
C ILE A 80 -12.02 30.44 11.24
N ASP A 81 -11.12 31.15 10.56
CA ASP A 81 -11.08 32.62 10.66
C ASP A 81 -12.38 33.25 10.12
N ARG A 82 -12.97 32.68 9.06
CA ARG A 82 -14.28 33.09 8.56
C ARG A 82 -15.42 32.77 9.52
N ASP A 83 -15.46 31.57 10.11
CA ASP A 83 -16.50 31.18 11.06
C ASP A 83 -16.40 31.99 12.37
N LEU A 84 -15.17 32.34 12.80
CA LEU A 84 -14.90 33.23 13.92
C LEU A 84 -15.32 34.68 13.64
N ARG A 85 -15.05 35.19 12.43
CA ARG A 85 -15.52 36.53 12.00
C ARG A 85 -17.04 36.58 11.76
N ALA A 86 -17.64 35.47 11.32
CA ALA A 86 -19.08 35.34 11.11
C ALA A 86 -19.86 35.00 12.39
N GLY A 87 -19.16 34.74 13.51
CA GLY A 87 -19.77 34.51 14.82
C GLY A 87 -20.52 33.18 14.95
N GLN A 88 -20.14 32.14 14.21
CA GLN A 88 -20.82 30.83 14.23
C GLN A 88 -20.12 29.77 15.12
N LEU A 89 -19.67 30.16 16.31
CA LEU A 89 -19.20 29.24 17.36
C LEU A 89 -20.07 29.35 18.62
#